data_AF-A0A932QVI0-F1
#
_entry.id   AF-A0A932QVI0-F1
#
_cell.length_a   1.000
_cell.length_b   1.000
_cell.length_c   1.000
_cell.angle_alpha   90.00
_cell.angle_beta   90.00
_cell.angle_gamma   90.00
#
_symmetry.space_group_name_H-M   'P 1'
#
loop_
_entity.id
_entity.type
_entity.pdbx_description
1 polymer ?
#
loop_
_entity_poly.entity_id
_entity_poly.type
_entity_poly.pdbx_seq_one_letter_code
_entity_poly.pdbx_strand_id
1 'polypeptide(L)'
;MSRLLENKLFLVIALLLAMTLQPSQVFAFNEFQAFIELKSKKQLNCAYCHTNANGPNGNDSGQLGSLSEDEKQLTAYNQFLNSNKELVDSPILNEFGNYLVKKLGYEKITNAQSDLELLVNELKDSDLDHDGISDAEELLDGTLPNDSLDGNPLKLFINNFKKQWIEICFQVVAILLLIISLFKLKT
;
A
#
# COMPACT_ATOMS: atom_id res chain seq x y z
N MET A 1 -32.02 -30.98 -37.61
CA MET A 1 -30.85 -31.57 -36.90
C MET A 1 -29.61 -30.67 -36.93
N SER A 2 -29.59 -29.53 -37.65
CA SER A 2 -28.45 -28.61 -37.77
C SER A 2 -28.30 -27.60 -36.62
N ARG A 3 -29.39 -26.95 -36.18
CA ARG A 3 -29.34 -25.93 -35.09
C ARG A 3 -28.86 -26.45 -33.72
N LEU A 4 -29.12 -27.72 -33.43
CA LEU A 4 -28.68 -28.37 -32.18
C LEU A 4 -27.17 -28.64 -32.16
N LEU A 5 -26.56 -28.81 -33.35
CA LEU A 5 -25.12 -28.99 -33.49
C LEU A 5 -24.38 -27.64 -33.38
N GLU A 6 -24.94 -26.59 -33.99
CA GLU A 6 -24.41 -25.22 -33.94
C GLU A 6 -24.39 -24.67 -32.50
N ASN A 7 -25.46 -24.86 -31.73
CA ASN A 7 -25.50 -24.42 -30.34
C ASN A 7 -24.49 -25.15 -29.45
N LYS A 8 -24.25 -26.45 -29.70
CA LYS A 8 -23.23 -27.22 -28.96
C LYS A 8 -21.82 -26.76 -29.33
N LEU A 9 -21.57 -26.46 -30.60
CA LEU A 9 -20.29 -25.93 -31.06
C LEU A 9 -20.00 -24.55 -30.44
N PHE A 10 -21.01 -23.68 -30.39
CA PHE A 10 -20.89 -22.36 -29.75
C PHE A 10 -20.59 -22.47 -28.26
N LEU A 11 -21.23 -23.41 -27.57
CA LEU A 11 -21.04 -23.63 -26.14
C LEU A 11 -19.65 -24.20 -25.84
N VAL A 12 -19.13 -25.09 -26.69
CA VAL A 12 -17.77 -25.62 -26.59
C VAL A 12 -16.72 -24.54 -26.87
N ILE A 13 -16.94 -23.67 -27.86
CA ILE A 13 -16.05 -22.54 -28.16
C ILE A 13 -16.06 -21.53 -27.01
N ALA A 14 -17.22 -21.22 -26.44
CA ALA A 14 -17.34 -20.32 -25.29
C ALA A 14 -16.64 -20.90 -24.04
N LEU A 15 -16.73 -22.22 -23.81
CA LEU A 15 -16.03 -22.88 -22.70
C LEU A 15 -14.51 -22.88 -22.90
N LEU A 16 -14.04 -23.11 -24.13
CA LEU A 16 -12.61 -23.06 -24.49
C LEU A 16 -12.05 -21.64 -24.36
N LEU A 17 -12.82 -20.61 -24.75
CA LEU A 17 -12.42 -19.20 -24.61
C LEU A 17 -12.36 -18.78 -23.13
N ALA A 18 -13.28 -19.27 -22.31
CA ALA A 18 -13.29 -19.04 -20.86
C ALA A 18 -12.09 -19.70 -20.15
N MET A 19 -11.58 -20.84 -20.65
CA MET A 19 -10.37 -21.48 -20.12
C MET A 19 -9.06 -20.77 -20.49
N THR A 20 -9.06 -19.89 -21.49
CA THR A 20 -7.88 -19.09 -21.88
C THR A 20 -7.76 -17.75 -21.12
N LEU A 21 -8.79 -17.37 -20.36
CA LEU A 21 -8.77 -16.19 -19.50
C LEU A 21 -8.25 -16.57 -18.10
N GLN A 22 -6.98 -16.96 -18.02
CA GLN A 22 -6.33 -16.97 -16.71
C GLN A 22 -6.01 -15.52 -16.32
N PRO A 23 -6.36 -15.08 -15.09
CA PRO A 23 -5.90 -13.80 -14.59
C PRO A 23 -4.38 -13.84 -14.54
N SER A 24 -3.73 -12.92 -15.23
CA SER A 24 -2.28 -12.71 -15.16
C SER A 24 -1.94 -12.47 -13.70
N GLN A 25 -1.32 -13.43 -13.04
CA GLN A 25 -0.71 -13.21 -11.74
C GLN A 25 0.48 -12.27 -11.98
N VAL A 26 0.28 -11.00 -11.65
CA VAL A 26 1.30 -9.97 -11.72
C VAL A 26 2.32 -10.31 -10.65
N PHE A 27 3.52 -10.72 -11.09
CA PHE A 27 4.65 -11.05 -10.22
C PHE A 27 5.18 -9.77 -9.56
N ALA A 28 4.64 -9.42 -8.40
CA ALA A 28 5.42 -8.81 -7.34
C ALA A 28 5.94 -9.96 -6.45
N PHE A 29 7.11 -9.80 -5.84
CA PHE A 29 7.86 -10.82 -5.10
C PHE A 29 6.96 -11.78 -4.28
N ASN A 30 6.68 -12.96 -4.86
CA ASN A 30 5.65 -13.88 -4.36
C ASN A 30 5.84 -14.27 -2.89
N GLU A 31 7.08 -14.27 -2.41
CA GLU A 31 7.43 -14.73 -1.06
C GLU A 31 7.26 -13.62 -0.01
N PHE A 32 7.62 -12.38 -0.36
CA PHE A 32 7.41 -11.19 0.48
C PHE A 32 5.91 -10.95 0.67
N GLN A 33 5.18 -10.91 -0.44
CA GLN A 33 3.73 -10.77 -0.42
C GLN A 33 3.08 -11.92 0.35
N ALA A 34 3.40 -13.18 0.02
CA ALA A 34 2.78 -14.32 0.71
C ALA A 34 3.01 -14.32 2.23
N PHE A 35 4.17 -13.86 2.72
CA PHE A 35 4.37 -13.76 4.17
C PHE A 35 3.47 -12.70 4.79
N ILE A 36 3.43 -11.48 4.23
CA ILE A 36 2.61 -10.41 4.80
C ILE A 36 1.14 -10.83 4.77
N GLU A 37 0.69 -11.42 3.68
CA GLU A 37 -0.66 -11.97 3.57
C GLU A 37 -0.92 -13.08 4.59
N LEU A 38 0.06 -13.95 4.86
CA LEU A 38 -0.03 -14.98 5.89
C LEU A 38 -0.16 -14.39 7.30
N LYS A 39 0.57 -13.31 7.61
CA LYS A 39 0.57 -12.68 8.93
C LYS A 39 -0.66 -11.79 9.16
N SER A 40 -0.89 -10.86 8.24
CA SER A 40 -2.00 -9.90 8.28
C SER A 40 -3.36 -10.54 8.01
N LYS A 41 -3.37 -11.66 7.27
CA LYS A 41 -4.56 -12.27 6.68
C LYS A 41 -5.29 -11.34 5.69
N LYS A 42 -4.62 -10.30 5.20
CA LYS A 42 -5.10 -9.40 4.15
C LYS A 42 -4.33 -9.68 2.87
N GLN A 43 -4.98 -9.54 1.72
CA GLN A 43 -4.27 -9.58 0.44
C GLN A 43 -3.58 -8.23 0.20
N LEU A 44 -2.31 -8.27 -0.18
CA LEU A 44 -1.60 -7.08 -0.60
C LEU A 44 -1.79 -6.87 -2.11
N ASN A 45 -1.83 -5.62 -2.53
CA ASN A 45 -1.81 -5.28 -3.94
C ASN A 45 -0.50 -4.55 -4.28
N CYS A 46 -0.29 -4.25 -5.57
CA CYS A 46 0.93 -3.56 -5.98
C CYS A 46 1.00 -2.11 -5.49
N ALA A 47 -0.12 -1.49 -5.08
CA ALA A 47 -0.12 -0.12 -4.55
C ALA A 47 0.67 0.02 -3.25
N TYR A 48 1.01 -1.10 -2.60
CA TYR A 48 1.86 -1.15 -1.42
C TYR A 48 3.24 -0.51 -1.64
N CYS A 49 3.89 -0.83 -2.76
CA CYS A 49 5.22 -0.29 -3.09
C CYS A 49 5.25 0.51 -4.40
N HIS A 50 4.19 0.43 -5.21
CA HIS A 50 4.15 1.04 -6.53
C HIS A 50 3.16 2.20 -6.59
N THR A 51 3.50 3.21 -7.38
CA THR A 51 2.61 4.34 -7.70
C THR A 51 1.33 3.85 -8.38
N ASN A 52 1.45 2.82 -9.23
CA ASN A 52 0.32 2.23 -9.93
C ASN A 52 -0.15 0.93 -9.24
N ALA A 53 -1.45 0.86 -8.93
CA ALA A 53 -2.04 -0.29 -8.25
C ALA A 53 -2.01 -1.61 -9.05
N ASN A 54 -1.88 -1.53 -10.38
CA ASN A 54 -1.73 -2.69 -11.25
C ASN A 54 -0.27 -3.19 -11.34
N GLY A 55 0.65 -2.49 -10.68
CA GLY A 55 2.07 -2.80 -10.67
C GLY A 55 2.87 -2.07 -11.74
N PRO A 56 4.17 -2.40 -11.85
CA PRO A 56 5.14 -1.61 -12.61
C PRO A 56 5.04 -1.78 -14.13
N ASN A 57 4.34 -2.82 -14.60
CA ASN A 57 4.25 -3.16 -16.02
C ASN A 57 2.99 -2.59 -16.65
N GLY A 58 3.13 -1.91 -17.79
CA GLY A 58 2.01 -1.35 -18.56
C GLY A 58 2.35 0.05 -19.07
N ASN A 59 1.33 0.75 -19.56
CA ASN A 59 1.48 2.06 -20.22
C ASN A 59 0.76 3.20 -19.46
N ASP A 60 0.15 2.91 -18.32
CA ASP A 60 -0.49 3.92 -17.48
C ASP A 60 0.57 4.68 -16.67
N SER A 61 0.18 5.82 -16.09
CA SER A 61 1.07 6.61 -15.25
C SER A 61 1.69 5.78 -14.12
N GLY A 62 3.01 5.94 -13.91
CA GLY A 62 3.77 5.18 -12.93
C GLY A 62 4.15 3.76 -13.39
N GLN A 63 4.00 3.44 -14.68
CA GLN A 63 4.38 2.15 -15.26
C GLN A 63 5.49 2.31 -16.30
N LEU A 64 6.27 1.24 -16.52
CA LEU A 64 7.46 1.22 -17.39
C LEU A 64 7.21 1.77 -18.80
N GLY A 65 6.05 1.52 -19.39
CA GLY A 65 5.69 1.94 -20.74
C GLY A 65 5.29 3.42 -20.85
N SER A 66 4.91 4.06 -19.74
CA SER A 66 4.60 5.49 -19.71
C SER A 66 5.83 6.38 -19.48
N LEU A 67 6.96 5.79 -19.09
CA LEU A 67 8.17 6.53 -18.73
C LEU A 67 8.88 7.09 -19.98
N SER A 68 9.45 8.28 -19.83
CA SER A 68 10.44 8.82 -20.76
C SER A 68 11.73 7.99 -20.75
N GLU A 69 12.57 8.16 -21.77
CA GLU A 69 13.86 7.44 -21.83
C GLU A 69 14.79 7.81 -20.67
N ASP A 70 14.76 9.06 -20.22
CA ASP A 70 15.55 9.52 -19.07
C ASP A 70 15.07 8.86 -17.76
N GLU A 71 13.75 8.72 -17.56
CA GLU A 71 13.15 8.04 -16.40
C GLU A 71 13.41 6.53 -16.40
N LYS A 72 13.40 5.89 -17.57
CA LYS A 72 13.80 4.48 -17.70
C LYS A 72 15.26 4.29 -17.33
N GLN A 73 16.14 5.18 -17.79
CA GLN A 73 17.55 5.16 -17.43
C GLN A 73 17.75 5.39 -15.93
N LEU A 74 17.01 6.32 -15.32
CA LEU A 74 17.05 6.55 -13.87
C LEU A 74 16.63 5.31 -13.09
N THR A 75 15.54 4.67 -13.51
CA THR A 75 15.03 3.45 -12.88
C THR A 75 16.05 2.32 -12.97
N ALA A 76 16.62 2.09 -14.16
CA ALA A 76 17.67 1.09 -14.36
C ALA A 76 18.95 1.41 -13.57
N TYR A 77 19.32 2.70 -13.49
CA TYR A 77 20.46 3.18 -12.73
C TYR A 77 20.31 2.91 -11.23
N ASN A 78 19.14 3.21 -10.67
CA ASN A 78 18.83 2.93 -9.26
C ASN A 78 18.88 1.43 -8.97
N GLN A 79 18.37 0.59 -9.88
CA GLN A 79 18.40 -0.87 -9.74
C GLN A 79 19.83 -1.45 -9.78
N PHE A 80 20.77 -0.77 -10.45
CA PHE A 80 22.16 -1.23 -10.59
C PHE A 80 23.09 -0.77 -9.46
N LEU A 81 22.75 0.31 -8.75
CA LEU A 81 23.55 0.82 -7.64
C LEU A 81 23.14 0.18 -6.31
N ASN A 82 23.76 -0.95 -5.98
CA ASN A 82 23.61 -1.60 -4.66
C ASN A 82 24.29 -0.86 -3.50
N SER A 83 24.91 0.31 -3.71
CA SER A 83 25.69 0.93 -2.64
C SER A 83 26.01 2.42 -2.86
N ASN A 84 25.59 3.24 -1.88
CA ASN A 84 26.23 4.48 -1.44
C ASN A 84 26.25 5.70 -2.38
N LYS A 85 25.32 5.82 -3.32
CA LYS A 85 24.96 7.14 -3.91
C LYS A 85 23.52 7.47 -3.54
N GLU A 86 23.24 8.76 -3.44
CA GLU A 86 21.90 9.31 -3.19
C GLU A 86 20.95 8.76 -4.26
N LEU A 87 20.18 7.74 -3.86
CA LEU A 87 19.20 7.09 -4.73
C LEU A 87 18.11 8.11 -5.04
N VAL A 88 17.89 8.37 -6.32
CA VAL A 88 16.84 9.27 -6.77
C VAL A 88 15.52 8.51 -6.74
N ASP A 89 14.42 9.17 -6.42
CA ASP A 89 13.11 8.54 -6.41
C ASP A 89 12.74 7.98 -7.78
N SER A 90 12.33 6.71 -7.80
CA SER A 90 11.81 6.06 -8.99
C SER A 90 10.35 6.50 -9.20
N PRO A 91 9.97 6.89 -10.43
CA PRO A 91 8.57 7.21 -10.75
C PRO A 91 7.64 5.99 -10.70
N ILE A 92 8.20 4.77 -10.66
CA ILE A 92 7.45 3.51 -10.56
C ILE A 92 7.07 3.20 -9.12
N LEU A 93 7.91 3.60 -8.17
CA LEU A 93 7.70 3.35 -6.75
C LEU A 93 6.92 4.50 -6.14
N ASN A 94 6.03 4.17 -5.20
CA ASN A 94 5.41 5.18 -4.35
C ASN A 94 6.43 5.68 -3.30
N GLU A 95 5.99 6.54 -2.39
CA GLU A 95 6.84 7.07 -1.32
C GLU A 95 7.45 5.96 -0.46
N PHE A 96 6.63 4.99 -0.02
CA PHE A 96 7.08 3.87 0.79
C PHE A 96 8.09 2.98 0.06
N GLY A 97 7.83 2.63 -1.20
CA GLY A 97 8.73 1.81 -2.01
C GLY A 97 10.09 2.48 -2.24
N ASN A 98 10.10 3.79 -2.50
CA ASN A 98 11.34 4.57 -2.61
C ASN A 98 12.07 4.65 -1.27
N TYR A 99 11.35 4.83 -0.16
CA TYR A 99 11.91 4.82 1.18
C TYR A 99 12.58 3.48 1.51
N LEU A 100 11.92 2.36 1.22
CA LEU A 100 12.47 1.01 1.41
C LEU A 100 13.78 0.84 0.65
N VAL A 101 13.78 1.19 -0.64
CA VAL A 101 14.96 1.08 -1.50
C VAL A 101 16.10 1.95 -0.98
N LYS A 102 15.84 3.19 -0.56
CA LYS A 102 16.84 4.08 0.03
C LYS A 102 17.42 3.53 1.33
N LYS A 103 16.57 2.94 2.17
CA LYS A 103 16.96 2.47 3.50
C LYS A 103 17.70 1.13 3.48
N LEU A 104 17.29 0.21 2.61
CA LEU A 104 17.75 -1.18 2.64
C LEU A 104 18.53 -1.60 1.39
N GLY A 105 18.33 -0.93 0.27
CA GLY A 105 18.84 -1.33 -1.04
C GLY A 105 18.04 -2.47 -1.67
N TYR A 106 18.18 -2.61 -3.00
CA TYR A 106 17.45 -3.61 -3.80
C TYR A 106 17.80 -5.06 -3.44
N GLU A 107 19.06 -5.33 -3.08
CA GLU A 107 19.55 -6.68 -2.77
C GLU A 107 18.84 -7.29 -1.55
N LYS A 108 18.74 -6.52 -0.45
CA LYS A 108 18.07 -6.97 0.78
C LYS A 108 16.56 -7.16 0.57
N ILE A 109 15.93 -6.27 -0.20
CA ILE A 109 14.49 -6.38 -0.50
C ILE A 109 14.21 -7.62 -1.36
N THR A 110 15.12 -7.99 -2.27
CA THR A 110 14.93 -9.13 -3.19
C THR A 110 15.11 -10.48 -2.49
N ASN A 111 15.94 -10.57 -1.43
CA ASN A 111 16.25 -11.81 -0.72
C ASN A 111 15.27 -12.14 0.44
N ALA A 112 14.01 -11.69 0.31
CA ALA A 112 13.01 -11.49 1.38
C ALA A 112 12.61 -12.68 2.29
N GLN A 113 13.21 -13.88 2.19
CA GLN A 113 12.96 -14.96 3.16
C GLN A 113 13.76 -14.84 4.45
N SER A 114 14.96 -14.24 4.43
CA SER A 114 15.79 -14.02 5.63
C SER A 114 15.62 -12.64 6.26
N ASP A 115 15.07 -11.69 5.50
CA ASP A 115 15.27 -10.26 5.77
C ASP A 115 14.01 -9.55 6.27
N LEU A 116 12.90 -10.27 6.52
CA LEU A 116 11.66 -9.64 6.96
C LEU A 116 11.65 -9.24 8.44
N GLU A 117 12.23 -10.05 9.32
CA GLU A 117 12.45 -9.60 10.71
C GLU A 117 13.39 -8.39 10.74
N LEU A 118 14.39 -8.36 9.84
CA LEU A 118 15.26 -7.22 9.67
C LEU A 118 14.48 -6.01 9.15
N LEU A 119 13.62 -6.17 8.14
CA LEU A 119 12.77 -5.12 7.59
C LEU A 119 11.84 -4.53 8.65
N VAL A 120 11.14 -5.38 9.41
CA VAL A 120 10.28 -4.94 10.52
C VAL A 120 11.10 -4.16 11.53
N ASN A 121 12.29 -4.65 11.90
CA ASN A 121 13.16 -3.95 12.84
C ASN A 121 13.64 -2.59 12.32
N GLU A 122 13.99 -2.50 11.04
CA GLU A 122 14.43 -1.25 10.40
C GLU A 122 13.28 -0.24 10.30
N LEU A 123 12.04 -0.69 10.16
CA LEU A 123 10.87 0.17 10.02
C LEU A 123 10.21 0.58 11.35
N LYS A 124 10.65 0.06 12.50
CA LYS A 124 9.98 0.27 13.80
C LYS A 124 9.79 1.72 14.20
N ASP A 125 10.75 2.56 13.87
CA ASP A 125 10.76 3.98 14.24
C ASP A 125 10.26 4.89 13.10
N SER A 126 9.75 4.30 12.01
CA SER A 126 9.24 4.99 10.84
C SER A 126 7.72 5.11 10.93
N ASP A 127 7.17 6.25 10.53
CA ASP A 127 5.74 6.58 10.47
C ASP A 127 5.59 7.61 9.35
N LEU A 128 5.51 7.12 8.10
CA LEU A 128 5.63 7.93 6.88
C LEU A 128 4.44 8.87 6.68
N ASP A 129 3.23 8.40 6.94
CA ASP A 129 2.01 9.21 6.82
C ASP A 129 1.64 9.97 8.11
N HIS A 130 2.40 9.75 9.18
CA HIS A 130 2.27 10.43 10.46
C HIS A 130 0.93 10.16 11.15
N ASP A 131 0.30 9.01 10.93
CA ASP A 131 -0.96 8.64 11.58
C ASP A 131 -0.78 8.20 13.05
N GLY A 132 0.46 7.89 13.45
CA GLY A 132 0.87 7.44 14.78
C GLY A 132 0.97 5.92 14.94
N ILE A 133 0.88 5.18 13.84
CA ILE A 133 1.15 3.75 13.71
C ILE A 133 2.48 3.64 12.95
N SER A 134 3.40 2.79 13.41
CA SER A 134 4.68 2.66 12.71
C SER A 134 4.53 1.86 11.41
N ASP A 135 5.30 2.21 10.37
CA ASP A 135 5.33 1.48 9.09
C ASP A 135 5.59 -0.03 9.27
N ALA A 136 6.38 -0.40 10.29
CA ALA A 136 6.65 -1.81 10.63
C ALA A 136 5.40 -2.56 11.10
N GLU A 137 4.54 -1.88 11.85
CA GLU A 137 3.29 -2.44 12.36
C GLU A 137 2.28 -2.57 11.22
N GLU A 138 2.17 -1.55 10.39
CA GLU A 138 1.33 -1.58 9.19
C GLU A 138 1.74 -2.67 8.22
N LEU A 139 3.05 -2.87 8.05
CA LEU A 139 3.59 -4.02 7.32
C LEU A 139 3.10 -5.34 7.88
N LEU A 140 3.08 -5.53 9.20
CA LEU A 140 2.59 -6.76 9.81
C LEU A 140 1.06 -6.88 9.75
N ASP A 141 0.33 -5.76 9.81
CA ASP A 141 -1.12 -5.67 9.76
C ASP A 141 -1.67 -5.65 8.32
N GLY A 142 -0.79 -5.59 7.32
CA GLY A 142 -1.13 -5.54 5.90
C GLY A 142 -1.90 -4.28 5.53
N THR A 143 -1.53 -3.15 6.12
CA THR A 143 -2.04 -1.80 5.81
C THR A 143 -0.97 -0.95 5.14
N LEU A 144 -1.39 0.10 4.43
CA LEU A 144 -0.54 0.93 3.59
C LEU A 144 0.23 2.00 4.38
N PRO A 145 1.58 1.94 4.47
CA PRO A 145 2.38 2.88 5.28
C PRO A 145 2.42 4.34 4.79
N ASN A 146 1.67 4.64 3.74
CA ASN A 146 1.62 5.95 3.12
C ASN A 146 0.16 6.43 2.97
N ASP A 147 -0.77 5.82 3.69
CA ASP A 147 -2.19 6.20 3.72
C ASP A 147 -2.68 6.28 5.17
N SER A 148 -2.73 7.50 5.71
CA SER A 148 -3.13 7.78 7.10
C SER A 148 -4.54 7.32 7.50
N LEU A 149 -5.34 6.81 6.55
CA LEU A 149 -6.66 6.26 6.76
C LEU A 149 -6.69 4.73 6.70
N ASP A 150 -5.61 4.09 6.26
CA ASP A 150 -5.47 2.64 6.17
C ASP A 150 -4.53 2.14 7.28
N GLY A 151 -5.12 1.86 8.44
CA GLY A 151 -4.40 1.40 9.62
C GLY A 151 -5.31 0.58 10.52
N ASN A 152 -4.79 0.12 11.66
CA ASN A 152 -5.63 -0.53 12.65
C ASN A 152 -6.71 0.45 13.17
N PRO A 153 -8.02 0.18 12.99
CA PRO A 153 -9.06 1.17 13.25
C PRO A 153 -9.09 1.71 14.69
N LEU A 154 -8.78 0.83 15.66
CA LEU A 154 -8.76 1.24 17.07
C LEU A 154 -7.55 2.13 17.38
N LYS A 155 -6.38 1.82 16.80
CA LYS A 155 -5.18 2.64 16.98
C LYS A 155 -5.31 3.99 16.29
N LEU A 156 -5.81 4.00 15.05
CA LEU A 156 -6.19 5.22 14.34
C LEU A 156 -7.11 6.10 15.18
N PHE A 157 -8.18 5.52 15.74
CA PHE A 157 -9.10 6.25 16.61
C PHE A 157 -8.38 6.83 17.84
N ILE A 158 -7.60 6.02 18.56
CA ILE A 158 -6.89 6.46 19.77
C ILE A 158 -5.87 7.55 19.45
N ASN A 159 -5.11 7.40 18.37
CA ASN A 159 -4.07 8.34 17.96
C ASN A 159 -4.68 9.68 17.53
N ASN A 160 -5.74 9.65 16.70
CA ASN A 160 -6.48 10.84 16.32
C ASN A 160 -7.13 11.53 17.54
N PHE A 161 -7.70 10.74 18.45
CA PHE A 161 -8.29 11.27 19.68
C PHE A 161 -7.26 11.96 20.58
N LYS A 162 -6.06 11.39 20.73
CA LYS A 162 -4.95 12.00 21.47
C LYS A 162 -4.49 13.30 20.80
N LYS A 163 -4.30 13.30 19.48
CA LYS A 163 -3.91 14.49 18.70
C LYS A 163 -4.91 15.64 18.88
N GLN A 164 -6.20 15.33 18.92
CA GLN A 164 -7.28 16.32 19.00
C GLN A 164 -7.81 16.59 20.41
N TRP A 165 -7.24 15.97 21.46
CA TRP A 165 -7.80 15.99 22.81
C TRP A 165 -8.05 17.41 23.36
N ILE A 166 -7.15 18.35 23.06
CA ILE A 166 -7.30 19.74 23.49
C ILE A 166 -8.52 20.41 22.83
N GLU A 167 -8.70 20.23 21.53
CA GLU A 167 -9.84 20.78 20.78
C GLU A 167 -11.16 20.17 21.27
N ILE A 168 -11.18 18.85 21.47
CA ILE A 168 -12.33 18.13 22.02
C ILE A 168 -12.67 18.69 23.42
N CYS A 169 -11.68 18.92 24.27
CA CYS A 169 -11.88 19.52 25.58
C CYS A 169 -12.48 20.93 25.49
N PHE A 170 -11.97 21.78 24.59
CA PHE A 170 -12.54 23.11 24.38
C PHE A 170 -14.00 23.06 23.91
N GLN A 171 -14.33 22.16 22.99
CA GLN A 171 -15.70 21.96 22.50
C GLN A 171 -16.63 21.51 23.64
N VAL A 172 -16.19 20.57 24.48
CA VAL A 172 -16.96 20.12 25.65
C VAL A 172 -17.20 21.27 26.62
N VAL A 173 -16.18 22.06 26.95
CA VAL A 173 -16.32 23.24 27.82
C VAL A 173 -17.30 24.24 27.23
N ALA A 174 -17.20 24.54 25.93
CA ALA A 174 -18.11 25.48 25.27
C ALA A 174 -19.57 25.00 25.32
N ILE A 175 -19.82 23.71 25.07
CA ILE A 175 -21.16 23.10 25.17
C ILE A 175 -21.69 23.19 26.60
N LEU A 176 -20.87 22.89 27.61
CA LEU A 176 -21.26 22.97 29.01
C LEU A 176 -21.63 24.40 29.42
N LEU A 177 -20.83 25.40 29.02
CA LEU A 177 -21.13 26.82 29.29
C LEU A 177 -22.45 27.25 28.64
N LEU A 178 -22.73 26.79 27.42
CA LEU A 178 -23.98 27.06 26.72
C LEU A 178 -25.17 26.45 27.46
N ILE A 179 -25.05 25.18 27.89
CA ILE A 179 -26.09 24.50 28.68
C ILE A 179 -26.35 25.25 29.99
N ILE A 180 -25.31 25.64 30.74
CA ILE A 180 -25.44 26.41 31.99
C ILE A 180 -26.16 27.75 31.75
N SER A 181 -25.81 28.45 30.67
CA SER A 181 -26.45 29.70 30.29
C SER A 181 -27.96 29.52 30.01
N LEU A 182 -28.34 28.47 29.29
CA LEU A 182 -29.74 28.14 29.03
C LEU A 182 -30.53 27.85 30.32
N PHE A 183 -29.94 27.17 31.29
CA PHE A 183 -30.59 26.94 32.58
C PHE A 183 -30.79 28.23 33.38
N LYS A 184 -29.83 29.16 33.36
CA LYS A 184 -29.97 30.48 34.03
C LYS A 184 -31.03 31.37 33.40
N LEU A 185 -31.31 31.24 32.10
CA LEU A 185 -32.35 32.01 31.42
C LEU A 185 -33.78 31.55 31.79
N LYS A 186 -33.92 30.33 32.32
CA LYS A 186 -35.21 29.72 32.66
C LYS A 186 -35.64 30.01 34.11
N THR A 187 -34.71 30.41 34.97
CA THR A 187 -34.93 30.83 36.37
C THR A 187 -35.06 32.33 36.47
#